data_AF-A0AAV9KLB7-F1
#
_entry.id   AF-A0AAV9KLB7-F1
#
_cell.length_a   1.000
_cell.length_b   1.000
_cell.length_c   1.000
_cell.angle_alpha   90.00
_cell.angle_beta   90.00
_cell.angle_gamma   90.00
#
_symmetry.space_group_name_H-M   'P 1'
#
loop_
_entity.id
_entity.type
_entity.pdbx_description
1 polymer ?
#
loop_
_entity_poly.entity_id
_entity_poly.type
_entity_poly.pdbx_seq_one_letter_code
_entity_poly.pdbx_strand_id
1 'polypeptide(L)'
;MENLPESPFSESTLGSSSSSPSQKNPKDLGALTPNQLVLLIHDVSLREEVMHHLYEKKDSCKNLALLLWNNFNTVYMLLLEVTSVYRKFSPSMLSMKEATRVCCALALFQVLANNPETRRGLIKAKIPCYFYPFLVPFGDDEPLEHVRITTLGVLGDLTKFDDPYGSHALHFFLESEVVPLCLKCMDVCDEMSRKVATLIVMNILTQERGLTYCCATPERFFAIVQVLRRVVEKLSPKPCLLHLEYVIQCYVCLSKIFRSIGLMCIIVNFCMSLQHDHEASWMLQVLHLNIYGCLYFPPIEERKKIAKKAASSSKGKGKGKK
;
A
#
# COMPACT_ATOMS: atom_id res chain seq x y z
N MET A 1 -2.23 -5.47 -14.14
CA MET A 1 -1.85 -4.07 -14.39
C MET A 1 -3.13 -3.32 -14.56
N GLU A 2 -3.50 -2.45 -13.60
CA GLU A 2 -4.30 -1.22 -13.81
C GLU A 2 -4.55 -0.52 -12.46
N ASN A 3 -4.28 0.78 -12.45
CA ASN A 3 -4.73 1.83 -11.53
C ASN A 3 -4.14 1.89 -10.10
N LEU A 4 -2.84 2.17 -10.04
CA LEU A 4 -2.25 2.99 -8.95
C LEU A 4 -2.65 4.47 -9.18
N PRO A 5 -2.91 5.26 -8.13
CA PRO A 5 -3.28 6.66 -8.30
C PRO A 5 -2.12 7.47 -8.90
N GLU A 6 -2.47 8.37 -9.82
CA GLU A 6 -1.58 9.43 -10.30
C GLU A 6 -1.14 10.32 -9.13
N SER A 7 0.07 10.86 -9.29
CA SER A 7 0.83 11.62 -8.31
C SER A 7 0.00 12.73 -7.62
N PRO A 8 0.17 12.99 -6.31
CA PRO A 8 -0.61 14.00 -5.58
C PRO A 8 -0.19 15.47 -5.88
N PHE A 9 0.44 15.74 -7.02
CA PHE A 9 0.79 17.10 -7.42
C PHE A 9 -0.34 17.64 -8.30
N SER A 10 -1.28 18.36 -7.68
CA SER A 10 -2.26 19.16 -8.41
C SER A 10 -1.58 20.40 -9.01
N GLU A 11 -1.72 20.59 -10.33
CA GLU A 11 -1.32 21.79 -11.07
C GLU A 11 -2.02 23.04 -10.50
N SER A 12 -1.25 23.98 -9.99
CA SER A 12 -1.74 25.32 -9.67
C SER A 12 -1.60 26.22 -10.91
N THR A 13 -2.73 26.53 -11.52
CA THR A 13 -2.90 27.47 -12.64
C THR A 13 -2.45 28.89 -12.24
N LEU A 14 -1.44 29.44 -12.93
CA LEU A 14 -1.08 30.86 -12.86
C LEU A 14 -1.29 31.50 -14.24
N GLY A 15 -2.27 32.40 -14.32
CA GLY A 15 -2.62 33.17 -15.51
C GLY A 15 -1.89 34.51 -15.64
N SER A 16 -1.52 34.79 -16.89
CA SER A 16 -1.39 36.07 -17.62
C SER A 16 -0.33 37.13 -17.24
N SER A 17 0.66 37.22 -18.14
CA SER A 17 1.20 38.40 -18.88
C SER A 17 1.57 39.72 -18.17
N SER A 18 2.86 40.08 -18.26
CA SER A 18 3.33 41.41 -18.74
C SER A 18 4.84 41.37 -19.10
N SER A 19 5.25 42.25 -20.01
CA SER A 19 6.50 42.24 -20.79
C SER A 19 7.67 43.07 -20.22
N SER A 20 8.91 42.62 -20.53
CA SER A 20 10.20 43.37 -20.62
C SER A 20 11.16 43.26 -19.39
N PRO A 21 12.49 43.50 -19.54
CA PRO A 21 13.45 42.53 -20.08
C PRO A 21 14.68 42.29 -19.14
N SER A 22 15.35 41.16 -19.38
CA SER A 22 16.77 40.90 -19.04
C SER A 22 17.16 40.74 -17.56
N GLN A 23 16.97 39.53 -17.03
CA GLN A 23 17.99 38.86 -16.20
C GLN A 23 18.15 37.42 -16.72
N LYS A 24 19.36 37.07 -17.19
CA LYS A 24 19.70 35.69 -17.57
C LYS A 24 19.66 34.82 -16.32
N ASN A 25 18.59 34.06 -16.14
CA ASN A 25 18.44 33.10 -15.05
C ASN A 25 19.40 31.89 -15.22
N PRO A 26 19.91 31.33 -14.11
CA PRO A 26 20.97 30.34 -14.13
C PRO A 26 20.43 28.94 -14.47
N LYS A 27 20.94 28.34 -15.55
CA LYS A 27 20.74 26.93 -16.00
C LYS A 27 19.26 26.48 -16.08
N ASP A 28 18.74 26.36 -17.30
CA ASP A 28 17.47 25.68 -17.58
C ASP A 28 17.56 24.20 -17.14
N LEU A 29 17.20 23.94 -15.88
CA LEU A 29 17.24 22.61 -15.25
C LEU A 29 16.26 21.64 -15.92
N GLY A 30 15.17 22.15 -16.49
CA GLY A 30 14.17 21.36 -17.19
C GLY A 30 14.74 20.63 -18.40
N ALA A 31 15.68 21.26 -19.11
CA ALA A 31 16.36 20.71 -20.29
C ALA A 31 17.49 19.71 -19.96
N LEU A 32 17.91 19.62 -18.70
CA LEU A 32 19.00 18.72 -18.31
C LEU A 32 18.57 17.25 -18.30
N THR A 33 19.51 16.38 -18.65
CA THR A 33 19.32 14.93 -18.55
C THR A 33 19.29 14.49 -17.09
N PRO A 34 18.63 13.36 -16.74
CA PRO A 34 18.65 12.81 -15.39
C PRO A 34 20.07 12.64 -14.83
N ASN A 35 21.03 12.22 -15.67
CA ASN A 35 22.43 12.07 -15.27
C ASN A 35 23.06 13.39 -14.83
N GLN A 36 22.75 14.49 -15.52
CA GLN A 36 23.23 15.82 -15.15
C GLN A 36 22.53 16.33 -13.89
N LEU A 37 21.22 16.09 -13.76
CA LEU A 37 20.43 16.48 -12.60
C LEU A 37 20.94 15.80 -11.32
N VAL A 38 21.21 14.50 -11.35
CA VAL A 38 21.72 13.77 -10.16
C VAL A 38 23.05 14.36 -9.66
N LEU A 39 23.92 14.86 -10.54
CA LEU A 39 25.16 15.52 -10.11
C LEU A 39 24.92 16.85 -9.38
N LEU A 40 23.78 17.50 -9.61
CA LEU A 40 23.40 18.76 -8.98
C LEU A 40 22.67 18.57 -7.64
N ILE A 41 22.35 17.33 -7.23
CA ILE A 41 21.62 17.07 -5.98
C ILE A 41 22.39 17.51 -4.72
N HIS A 42 23.71 17.63 -4.83
CA HIS A 42 24.59 18.08 -3.75
C HIS A 42 24.45 19.58 -3.48
N ASP A 43 24.01 20.37 -4.46
CA ASP A 43 23.79 21.81 -4.32
C ASP A 43 22.50 22.09 -3.56
N VAL A 44 22.61 22.55 -2.31
CA VAL A 44 21.47 22.85 -1.41
C VAL A 44 20.49 23.84 -2.03
N SER A 45 20.98 24.79 -2.85
CA SER A 45 20.15 25.84 -3.45
C SER A 45 19.29 25.32 -4.61
N LEU A 46 19.76 24.29 -5.31
CA LEU A 46 19.08 23.69 -6.46
C LEU A 46 18.37 22.38 -6.13
N ARG A 47 18.68 21.76 -4.99
CA ARG A 47 18.26 20.40 -4.65
C ARG A 47 16.75 20.17 -4.73
N GLU A 48 15.95 21.12 -4.26
CA GLU A 48 14.48 21.03 -4.28
C GLU A 48 13.97 20.89 -5.73
N GLU A 49 14.42 21.78 -6.62
CA GLU A 49 14.08 21.78 -8.04
C GLU A 49 14.64 20.55 -8.77
N VAL A 50 15.88 20.16 -8.44
CA VAL A 50 16.54 18.96 -8.99
C VAL A 50 15.73 17.70 -8.65
N MET A 51 15.29 17.54 -7.39
CA MET A 51 14.48 16.40 -6.98
C MET A 51 13.15 16.37 -7.74
N HIS A 52 12.51 17.53 -7.90
CA HIS A 52 11.25 17.64 -8.64
C HIS A 52 11.42 17.18 -10.10
N HIS A 53 12.38 17.75 -10.84
CA HIS A 53 12.64 17.37 -12.22
C HIS A 53 13.12 15.92 -12.40
N LEU A 54 13.86 15.37 -11.44
CA LEU A 54 14.22 13.94 -11.45
C LEU A 54 12.97 13.08 -11.35
N TYR A 55 12.02 13.44 -10.47
CA TYR A 55 10.78 12.70 -10.31
C TYR A 55 9.86 12.81 -11.53
N GLU A 56 9.72 14.00 -12.14
CA GLU A 56 8.98 14.18 -13.40
C GLU A 56 9.52 13.30 -14.53
N LYS A 57 10.84 13.07 -14.55
CA LYS A 57 11.53 12.26 -15.57
C LYS A 57 11.55 10.76 -15.23
N LYS A 58 10.84 10.28 -14.20
CA LYS A 58 10.84 8.86 -13.79
C LYS A 58 10.36 7.90 -14.87
N ASP A 59 9.35 8.31 -15.66
CA ASP A 59 8.73 7.45 -16.67
C ASP A 59 9.52 7.45 -17.99
N SER A 60 10.21 8.56 -18.29
CA SER A 60 11.10 8.66 -19.45
C SER A 60 12.46 8.00 -19.22
N CYS A 61 12.91 7.92 -17.97
CA CYS A 61 14.20 7.32 -17.60
C CYS A 61 14.02 5.97 -16.88
N LYS A 62 13.93 4.88 -17.65
CA LYS A 62 13.78 3.51 -17.10
C LYS A 62 14.86 3.09 -16.10
N ASN A 63 16.06 3.67 -16.19
CA ASN A 63 17.19 3.39 -15.31
C ASN A 63 17.35 4.40 -14.17
N LEU A 64 16.37 5.27 -13.92
CA LEU A 64 16.46 6.31 -12.89
C LEU A 64 16.78 5.73 -11.51
N ALA A 65 16.16 4.60 -11.14
CA ALA A 65 16.45 3.95 -9.87
C ALA A 65 17.94 3.58 -9.72
N LEU A 66 18.51 2.91 -10.73
CA LEU A 66 19.93 2.53 -10.73
C LEU A 66 20.85 3.75 -10.77
N LEU A 67 20.46 4.80 -11.50
CA LEU A 67 21.20 6.06 -11.53
C LEU A 67 21.25 6.71 -10.14
N LEU A 68 20.12 6.81 -9.45
CA LEU A 68 20.03 7.36 -8.10
C LEU A 68 20.81 6.53 -7.08
N TRP A 69 20.74 5.20 -7.20
CA TRP A 69 21.41 4.27 -6.28
C TRP A 69 22.92 4.24 -6.43
N ASN A 70 23.41 4.23 -7.68
CA ASN A 70 24.84 4.06 -7.97
C ASN A 70 25.61 5.39 -7.97
N ASN A 71 24.93 6.54 -8.02
CA ASN A 71 25.60 7.83 -7.95
C ASN A 71 26.02 8.14 -6.50
N PHE A 72 27.25 8.66 -6.37
CA PHE A 72 27.87 8.92 -5.09
C PHE A 72 27.04 9.89 -4.24
N ASN A 73 26.76 9.51 -2.99
CA ASN A 73 26.03 10.28 -1.98
C ASN A 73 24.57 10.67 -2.32
N THR A 74 24.01 10.27 -3.45
CA THR A 74 22.62 10.64 -3.82
C THR A 74 21.60 10.11 -2.82
N VAL A 75 21.66 8.81 -2.47
CA VAL A 75 20.77 8.21 -1.46
C VAL A 75 20.92 8.89 -0.09
N TYR A 76 22.15 9.26 0.27
CA TYR A 76 22.42 10.00 1.51
C TYR A 76 21.81 11.40 1.50
N MET A 77 21.92 12.13 0.39
CA MET A 77 21.30 13.46 0.25
C MET A 77 19.76 13.38 0.32
N LEU A 78 19.15 12.36 -0.30
CA LEU A 78 17.71 12.12 -0.16
C LEU A 78 17.32 11.80 1.29
N LEU A 79 18.12 11.01 2.02
CA LEU A 79 17.90 10.75 3.44
C LEU A 79 18.02 12.01 4.31
N LEU A 80 18.93 12.93 3.97
CA LEU A 80 19.02 14.23 4.66
C LEU A 80 17.75 15.05 4.50
N GLU A 81 17.14 15.05 3.30
CA GLU A 81 15.85 15.70 3.07
C GLU A 81 14.76 15.09 3.94
N VAL A 82 14.67 13.76 3.98
CA VAL A 82 13.70 13.02 4.81
C VAL A 82 13.89 13.32 6.30
N THR A 83 15.12 13.30 6.81
CA THR A 83 15.39 13.48 8.24
C THR A 83 15.35 14.94 8.69
N SER A 84 15.37 15.91 7.76
CA SER A 84 15.39 17.35 8.06
C SER A 84 14.18 17.82 8.89
N VAL A 85 13.03 17.15 8.72
CA VAL A 85 11.75 17.55 9.34
C VAL A 85 11.46 16.88 10.69
N TYR A 86 12.30 15.95 11.16
CA TYR A 86 12.04 15.20 12.39
C TYR A 86 11.84 16.07 13.63
N ARG A 87 12.56 17.19 13.72
CA ARG A 87 12.45 18.11 14.87
C ARG A 87 11.09 18.84 14.91
N LYS A 88 10.28 18.72 13.86
CA LYS A 88 9.01 19.42 13.68
C LYS A 88 7.80 18.53 13.91
N PHE A 89 7.95 17.31 14.43
CA PHE A 89 6.83 16.43 14.74
C PHE A 89 6.24 16.65 16.14
N SER A 90 6.95 17.33 17.05
CA SER A 90 6.48 17.53 18.42
C SER A 90 7.10 18.81 19.03
N PRO A 91 6.36 19.93 19.06
CA PRO A 91 5.01 20.13 18.49
C PRO A 91 5.02 20.12 16.96
N SER A 92 3.89 19.80 16.32
CA SER A 92 3.83 19.86 14.86
C SER A 92 3.93 21.29 14.36
N MET A 93 4.96 21.57 13.59
CA MET A 93 5.22 22.86 12.95
C MET A 93 5.64 22.69 11.49
N LEU A 94 5.22 21.58 10.87
CA LEU A 94 5.54 21.26 9.48
C LEU A 94 4.71 22.15 8.55
N SER A 95 5.36 22.90 7.67
CA SER A 95 4.64 23.66 6.64
C SER A 95 4.34 22.79 5.42
N MET A 96 3.31 23.14 4.65
CA MET A 96 3.00 22.43 3.39
C MET A 96 4.17 22.42 2.41
N LYS A 97 4.93 23.54 2.31
CA LYS A 97 6.12 23.59 1.45
C LYS A 97 7.17 22.54 1.85
N GLU A 98 7.39 22.37 3.14
CA GLU A 98 8.35 21.39 3.66
C GLU A 98 7.84 19.96 3.49
N ALA A 99 6.54 19.74 3.70
CA ALA A 99 5.89 18.46 3.41
C ALA A 99 6.07 18.09 1.92
N THR A 100 5.76 18.98 0.99
CA THR A 100 5.96 18.76 -0.46
C THR A 100 7.41 18.42 -0.79
N ARG A 101 8.38 19.15 -0.23
CA ARG A 101 9.80 18.89 -0.44
C ARG A 101 10.22 17.49 0.04
N VAL A 102 9.79 17.09 1.22
CA VAL A 102 10.05 15.74 1.76
C VAL A 102 9.34 14.67 0.93
N CYS A 103 8.10 14.94 0.48
CA CYS A 103 7.37 14.04 -0.40
C CYS A 103 8.10 13.83 -1.73
N CYS A 104 8.72 14.85 -2.33
CA CYS A 104 9.56 14.68 -3.51
C CYS A 104 10.73 13.71 -3.25
N ALA A 105 11.42 13.84 -2.11
CA ALA A 105 12.48 12.91 -1.74
C ALA A 105 11.96 11.48 -1.52
N LEU A 106 10.84 11.32 -0.82
CA LEU A 106 10.17 10.02 -0.63
C LEU A 106 9.70 9.41 -1.94
N ALA A 107 9.21 10.22 -2.89
CA ALA A 107 8.79 9.74 -4.20
C ALA A 107 9.97 9.21 -5.03
N LEU A 108 11.16 9.81 -4.89
CA LEU A 108 12.40 9.24 -5.44
C LEU A 108 12.81 7.94 -4.74
N PHE A 109 12.59 7.82 -3.43
CA PHE A 109 12.71 6.52 -2.74
C PHE A 109 11.70 5.49 -3.23
N GLN A 110 10.50 5.92 -3.62
CA GLN A 110 9.50 5.04 -4.23
C GLN A 110 9.98 4.54 -5.60
N VAL A 111 10.65 5.37 -6.40
CA VAL A 111 11.33 4.94 -7.64
C VAL A 111 12.38 3.86 -7.34
N LEU A 112 13.19 4.05 -6.30
CA LEU A 112 14.15 3.04 -5.83
C LEU A 112 13.47 1.76 -5.32
N ALA A 113 12.34 1.85 -4.62
CA ALA A 113 11.60 0.69 -4.13
C ALA A 113 10.96 -0.15 -5.26
N ASN A 114 10.64 0.49 -6.38
CA ASN A 114 10.02 -0.18 -7.53
C ASN A 114 10.99 -1.00 -8.39
N ASN A 115 12.28 -0.67 -8.38
CA ASN A 115 13.29 -1.45 -9.07
C ASN A 115 13.81 -2.60 -8.17
N PRO A 116 13.81 -3.87 -8.61
CA PRO A 116 14.19 -5.02 -7.77
C PRO A 116 15.61 -4.97 -7.20
N GLU A 117 16.57 -4.43 -7.96
CA GLU A 117 17.98 -4.35 -7.54
C GLU A 117 18.17 -3.31 -6.44
N THR A 118 17.61 -2.11 -6.63
CA THR A 118 17.69 -1.05 -5.64
C THR A 118 16.79 -1.31 -4.44
N ARG A 119 15.64 -1.99 -4.62
CA ARG A 119 14.79 -2.48 -3.52
C ARG A 119 15.58 -3.36 -2.55
N ARG A 120 16.36 -4.32 -3.09
CA ARG A 120 17.27 -5.15 -2.29
C ARG A 120 18.26 -4.29 -1.51
N GLY A 121 18.83 -3.28 -2.17
CA GLY A 121 19.74 -2.30 -1.56
C GLY A 121 19.10 -1.56 -0.38
N LEU A 122 17.90 -1.02 -0.57
CA LEU A 122 17.14 -0.29 0.47
C LEU A 122 16.89 -1.16 1.71
N ILE A 123 16.44 -2.40 1.51
CA ILE A 123 16.17 -3.36 2.59
C ILE A 123 17.46 -3.72 3.32
N LYS A 124 18.52 -4.06 2.59
CA LYS A 124 19.81 -4.44 3.20
C LYS A 124 20.41 -3.29 4.01
N ALA A 125 20.25 -2.06 3.55
CA ALA A 125 20.71 -0.84 4.24
C ALA A 125 19.76 -0.38 5.36
N LYS A 126 18.63 -1.07 5.59
CA LYS A 126 17.59 -0.69 6.56
C LYS A 126 17.10 0.75 6.39
N ILE A 127 17.15 1.28 5.16
CA ILE A 127 16.69 2.63 4.82
C ILE A 127 15.22 2.87 5.21
N PRO A 128 14.29 1.92 5.04
CA PRO A 128 12.89 2.13 5.41
C PRO A 128 12.68 2.51 6.89
N CYS A 129 13.61 2.17 7.80
CA CYS A 129 13.50 2.54 9.21
C CYS A 129 13.49 4.06 9.42
N TYR A 130 14.11 4.84 8.53
CA TYR A 130 14.06 6.30 8.54
C TYR A 130 12.69 6.85 8.13
N PHE A 131 11.76 6.01 7.66
CA PHE A 131 10.42 6.47 7.28
C PHE A 131 9.37 6.21 8.36
N TYR A 132 9.65 5.34 9.32
CA TYR A 132 8.70 4.97 10.37
C TYR A 132 8.22 6.12 11.26
N PRO A 133 9.02 7.15 11.57
CA PRO A 133 8.52 8.30 12.32
C PRO A 133 7.30 9.00 11.68
N PHE A 134 7.18 8.99 10.35
CA PHE A 134 6.02 9.58 9.64
C PHE A 134 4.73 8.76 9.77
N LEU A 135 4.85 7.47 10.13
CA LEU A 135 3.70 6.59 10.30
C LEU A 135 3.02 6.74 11.66
N VAL A 136 3.64 7.44 12.62
CA VAL A 136 3.01 7.69 13.92
C VAL A 136 1.89 8.72 13.69
N PRO A 137 0.60 8.36 13.87
CA PRO A 137 -0.49 9.31 13.66
C PRO A 137 -0.44 10.38 14.75
N PHE A 138 -0.60 11.63 14.33
CA PHE A 138 -0.59 12.80 15.19
C PHE A 138 -1.67 13.77 14.75
N GLY A 139 -2.79 13.78 15.48
CA GLY A 139 -3.91 14.71 15.27
C GLY A 139 -4.38 14.86 13.82
N ASP A 140 -5.12 15.95 13.59
CA ASP A 140 -5.48 16.42 12.24
C ASP A 140 -4.40 17.40 11.77
N ASP A 141 -3.33 16.86 11.18
CA ASP A 141 -2.20 17.61 10.63
C ASP A 141 -2.03 17.27 9.14
N GLU A 142 -2.58 18.14 8.30
CA GLU A 142 -2.62 17.99 6.85
C GLU A 142 -1.21 17.87 6.22
N PRO A 143 -0.22 18.75 6.51
CA PRO A 143 1.15 18.57 6.07
C PRO A 143 1.74 17.20 6.40
N LEU A 144 1.52 16.71 7.62
CA LEU A 144 2.05 15.41 8.04
C LEU A 144 1.31 14.24 7.39
N GLU A 145 -0.01 14.33 7.21
CA GLU A 145 -0.80 13.33 6.47
C GLU A 145 -0.31 13.21 5.01
N HIS A 146 0.06 14.33 4.37
CA HIS A 146 0.64 14.33 3.03
C HIS A 146 1.99 13.57 2.98
N VAL A 147 2.85 13.73 3.99
CA VAL A 147 4.10 12.96 4.08
C VAL A 147 3.84 11.48 4.40
N ARG A 148 2.83 11.21 5.22
CA ARG A 148 2.45 9.85 5.63
C ARG A 148 1.94 9.02 4.46
N ILE A 149 1.06 9.56 3.62
CA ILE A 149 0.55 8.85 2.45
C ILE A 149 1.68 8.52 1.46
N THR A 150 2.61 9.45 1.21
CA THR A 150 3.78 9.19 0.36
C THR A 150 4.70 8.14 0.98
N THR A 151 4.93 8.19 2.30
CA THR A 151 5.70 7.19 3.03
C THR A 151 5.09 5.80 2.91
N LEU A 152 3.77 5.68 3.10
CA LEU A 152 3.03 4.43 2.91
C LEU A 152 3.14 3.93 1.47
N GLY A 153 3.17 4.81 0.47
CA GLY A 153 3.44 4.46 -0.93
C GLY A 153 4.80 3.77 -1.12
N VAL A 154 5.87 4.33 -0.54
CA VAL A 154 7.21 3.70 -0.56
C VAL A 154 7.18 2.31 0.08
N LEU A 155 6.56 2.18 1.26
CA LEU A 155 6.47 0.91 1.97
C LEU A 155 5.62 -0.12 1.21
N GLY A 156 4.54 0.32 0.56
CA GLY A 156 3.71 -0.50 -0.32
C GLY A 156 4.55 -1.13 -1.44
N ASP A 157 5.39 -0.36 -2.11
CA ASP A 157 6.25 -0.87 -3.19
C ASP A 157 7.35 -1.83 -2.69
N LEU A 158 7.77 -1.70 -1.43
CA LEU A 158 8.69 -2.63 -0.78
C LEU A 158 8.04 -3.97 -0.37
N THR A 159 6.70 -4.04 -0.33
CA THR A 159 5.96 -5.27 0.03
C THR A 159 5.68 -6.19 -1.16
N LYS A 160 6.30 -5.92 -2.32
CA LYS A 160 6.27 -6.79 -3.51
C LYS A 160 7.14 -8.03 -3.28
N PHE A 161 6.65 -8.95 -2.46
CA PHE A 161 7.40 -10.12 -1.99
C PHE A 161 7.56 -11.25 -3.04
N ASP A 162 7.04 -11.06 -4.26
CA ASP A 162 7.06 -12.07 -5.33
C ASP A 162 8.44 -12.27 -5.98
N ASP A 163 9.40 -11.39 -5.69
CA ASP A 163 10.77 -11.49 -6.21
C ASP A 163 11.65 -12.47 -5.38
N PRO A 164 12.77 -12.98 -5.93
CA PRO A 164 13.65 -13.93 -5.22
C PRO A 164 14.21 -13.43 -3.87
N TYR A 165 14.28 -12.12 -3.66
CA TYR A 165 14.70 -11.47 -2.43
C TYR A 165 13.52 -11.10 -1.51
N GLY A 166 12.27 -11.32 -1.93
CA GLY A 166 11.05 -10.97 -1.20
C GLY A 166 10.97 -11.59 0.19
N SER A 167 11.50 -12.79 0.40
CA SER A 167 11.59 -13.41 1.73
C SER A 167 12.44 -12.60 2.73
N HIS A 168 13.52 -11.95 2.27
CA HIS A 168 14.35 -11.09 3.11
C HIS A 168 13.65 -9.75 3.39
N ALA A 169 12.95 -9.20 2.40
CA ALA A 169 12.11 -8.02 2.60
C ALA A 169 11.00 -8.31 3.62
N LEU A 170 10.29 -9.43 3.49
CA LEU A 170 9.30 -9.86 4.47
C LEU A 170 9.93 -10.01 5.86
N HIS A 171 11.05 -10.72 5.98
CA HIS A 171 11.76 -10.87 7.26
C HIS A 171 12.10 -9.54 7.91
N PHE A 172 12.67 -8.60 7.15
CA PHE A 172 12.94 -7.24 7.61
C PHE A 172 11.68 -6.54 8.11
N PHE A 173 10.55 -6.65 7.38
CA PHE A 173 9.27 -6.07 7.81
C PHE A 173 8.79 -6.71 9.12
N LEU A 174 8.90 -8.03 9.29
CA LEU A 174 8.44 -8.74 10.50
C LEU A 174 9.32 -8.46 11.74
N GLU A 175 10.62 -8.24 11.56
CA GLU A 175 11.53 -7.83 12.64
C GLU A 175 11.42 -6.34 12.99
N SER A 176 10.76 -5.56 12.13
CA SER A 176 10.54 -4.12 12.32
C SER A 176 9.17 -3.81 12.90
N GLU A 177 8.96 -2.57 13.33
CA GLU A 177 7.66 -2.11 13.87
C GLU A 177 6.63 -1.73 12.78
N VAL A 178 6.87 -2.10 11.51
CA VAL A 178 6.00 -1.70 10.40
C VAL A 178 4.57 -2.23 10.53
N VAL A 179 4.36 -3.45 11.04
CA VAL A 179 3.03 -4.05 11.20
C VAL A 179 2.21 -3.26 12.24
N PRO A 180 2.68 -3.05 13.49
CA PRO A 180 2.01 -2.17 14.45
C PRO A 180 1.74 -0.76 13.92
N LEU A 181 2.71 -0.15 13.23
CA LEU A 181 2.56 1.19 12.67
C LEU A 181 1.47 1.25 11.59
N CYS A 182 1.45 0.28 10.67
CA CYS A 182 0.41 0.19 9.64
C CYS A 182 -0.97 -0.07 10.25
N LEU A 183 -1.08 -0.92 11.28
CA LEU A 183 -2.35 -1.12 12.00
C LEU A 183 -2.85 0.19 12.64
N LYS A 184 -1.95 1.01 13.18
CA LYS A 184 -2.30 2.32 13.74
C LYS A 184 -2.76 3.29 12.64
N CYS A 185 -2.10 3.30 11.48
CA CYS A 185 -2.56 4.08 10.31
C CYS A 185 -3.92 3.60 9.79
N MET A 186 -4.15 2.29 9.75
CA MET A 186 -5.44 1.71 9.37
C MET A 186 -6.57 2.16 10.31
N ASP A 187 -6.26 2.33 11.59
CA ASP A 187 -7.25 2.70 12.59
C ASP A 187 -7.53 4.21 12.60
N VAL A 188 -6.50 5.06 12.59
CA VAL A 188 -6.65 6.48 12.92
C VAL A 188 -6.65 7.41 11.71
N CYS A 189 -5.88 7.11 10.66
CA CYS A 189 -5.63 8.06 9.57
C CYS A 189 -6.79 8.17 8.56
N ASP A 190 -6.62 9.12 7.64
CA ASP A 190 -7.55 9.43 6.55
C ASP A 190 -7.73 8.25 5.59
N GLU A 191 -8.79 8.32 4.78
CA GLU A 191 -9.22 7.24 3.88
C GLU A 191 -8.08 6.70 3.00
N MET A 192 -7.28 7.59 2.43
CA MET A 192 -6.21 7.21 1.51
C MET A 192 -5.05 6.53 2.23
N SER A 193 -4.54 7.08 3.33
CA SER A 193 -3.50 6.43 4.15
C SER A 193 -4.00 5.11 4.72
N ARG A 194 -5.25 5.05 5.17
CA ARG A 194 -5.89 3.82 5.66
C ARG A 194 -5.90 2.73 4.59
N LYS A 195 -6.29 3.08 3.36
CA LYS A 195 -6.30 2.15 2.23
C LYS A 195 -4.91 1.60 1.93
N VAL A 196 -3.88 2.44 1.85
CA VAL A 196 -2.51 2.00 1.56
C VAL A 196 -1.92 1.18 2.72
N ALA A 197 -2.19 1.57 3.97
CA ALA A 197 -1.78 0.78 5.14
C ALA A 197 -2.45 -0.60 5.17
N THR A 198 -3.73 -0.68 4.76
CA THR A 198 -4.46 -1.95 4.62
C THR A 198 -3.81 -2.83 3.55
N LEU A 199 -3.40 -2.26 2.42
CA LEU A 199 -2.67 -2.98 1.37
C LEU A 199 -1.35 -3.59 1.90
N ILE A 200 -0.57 -2.83 2.67
CA ILE A 200 0.69 -3.32 3.27
C ILE A 200 0.42 -4.51 4.20
N VAL A 201 -0.56 -4.40 5.09
CA VAL A 201 -0.93 -5.48 6.01
C VAL A 201 -1.46 -6.69 5.24
N MET A 202 -2.27 -6.50 4.21
CA MET A 202 -2.76 -7.56 3.33
C MET A 202 -1.60 -8.31 2.64
N ASN A 203 -0.63 -7.59 2.09
CA ASN A 203 0.53 -8.18 1.43
C ASN A 203 1.34 -9.04 2.41
N ILE A 204 1.52 -8.59 3.66
CA ILE A 204 2.18 -9.36 4.72
C ILE A 204 1.37 -10.61 5.10
N LEU A 205 0.06 -10.49 5.32
CA LEU A 205 -0.83 -11.61 5.69
C LEU A 205 -0.98 -12.65 4.57
N THR A 206 -0.76 -12.26 3.32
CA THR A 206 -0.80 -13.18 2.18
C THR A 206 0.41 -14.13 2.18
N GLN A 207 1.52 -13.73 2.82
CA GLN A 207 2.71 -14.57 2.96
C GLN A 207 2.58 -15.50 4.17
N GLU A 208 2.95 -16.77 4.03
CA GLU A 208 2.84 -17.78 5.09
C GLU A 208 3.58 -17.39 6.38
N ARG A 209 4.81 -16.88 6.26
CA ARG A 209 5.61 -16.39 7.41
C ARG A 209 4.97 -15.17 8.06
N GLY A 210 4.41 -14.25 7.26
CA GLY A 210 3.75 -13.06 7.77
C GLY A 210 2.46 -13.39 8.52
N LEU A 211 1.67 -14.30 7.98
CA LEU A 211 0.46 -14.82 8.63
C LEU A 211 0.80 -15.52 9.95
N THR A 212 1.84 -16.37 9.96
CA THR A 212 2.32 -17.04 11.18
C THR A 212 2.76 -16.03 12.23
N TYR A 213 3.49 -14.97 11.85
CA TYR A 213 3.91 -13.90 12.76
C TYR A 213 2.71 -13.14 13.37
N CYS A 214 1.74 -12.78 12.53
CA CYS A 214 0.54 -12.04 12.94
C CYS A 214 -0.36 -12.84 13.88
N CYS A 215 -0.36 -14.17 13.73
CA CYS A 215 -1.13 -15.10 14.56
C CYS A 215 -0.31 -15.80 15.64
N ALA A 216 0.96 -15.41 15.84
CA ALA A 216 1.85 -16.07 16.78
C ALA A 216 1.38 -15.93 18.23
N THR A 217 0.74 -14.80 18.58
CA THR A 217 0.16 -14.58 19.90
C THR A 217 -1.29 -14.10 19.80
N PRO A 218 -2.14 -14.41 20.79
CA PRO A 218 -3.51 -13.92 20.84
C PRO A 218 -3.60 -12.39 20.77
N GLU A 219 -2.67 -11.67 21.40
CA GLU A 219 -2.69 -10.20 21.47
C GLU A 219 -2.52 -9.58 20.09
N ARG A 220 -1.54 -10.04 19.31
CA ARG A 220 -1.32 -9.58 17.93
C ARG A 220 -2.52 -9.90 17.05
N PHE A 221 -3.01 -11.13 17.19
CA PHE A 221 -4.14 -11.61 16.44
C PHE A 221 -5.39 -10.75 16.68
N PHE A 222 -5.76 -10.55 17.96
CA PHE A 222 -6.91 -9.73 18.33
C PHE A 222 -6.74 -8.27 17.92
N ALA A 223 -5.55 -7.69 18.03
CA ALA A 223 -5.29 -6.33 17.57
C ALA A 223 -5.61 -6.16 16.09
N ILE A 224 -5.17 -7.09 15.23
CA ILE A 224 -5.44 -7.05 13.78
C ILE A 224 -6.94 -7.15 13.50
N VAL A 225 -7.64 -8.12 14.12
CA VAL A 225 -9.08 -8.30 13.91
C VAL A 225 -9.86 -7.07 14.34
N GLN A 226 -9.53 -6.49 15.50
CA GLN A 226 -10.24 -5.31 16.01
C GLN A 226 -10.05 -4.10 15.10
N VAL A 227 -8.84 -3.90 14.56
CA VAL A 227 -8.59 -2.83 13.58
C VAL A 227 -9.36 -3.10 12.28
N LEU A 228 -9.31 -4.32 11.73
CA LEU A 228 -10.07 -4.67 10.51
C LEU A 228 -11.58 -4.45 10.69
N ARG A 229 -12.13 -4.78 11.87
CA ARG A 229 -13.54 -4.50 12.19
C ARG A 229 -13.84 -3.01 12.11
N ARG A 230 -13.03 -2.16 12.76
CA ARG A 230 -13.22 -0.70 12.73
C ARG A 230 -13.07 -0.13 11.31
N VAL A 231 -12.19 -0.69 10.49
CA VAL A 231 -12.07 -0.30 9.08
C VAL A 231 -13.38 -0.55 8.32
N VAL A 232 -14.01 -1.71 8.53
CA VAL A 232 -15.31 -2.06 7.91
C VAL A 232 -16.42 -1.13 8.34
N GLU A 233 -16.50 -0.84 9.64
CA GLU A 233 -17.49 0.11 10.19
C GLU A 233 -17.36 1.50 9.53
N LYS A 234 -16.13 1.93 9.23
CA LYS A 234 -15.86 3.20 8.55
C LYS A 234 -16.11 3.17 7.03
N LEU A 235 -16.12 2.00 6.40
CA LEU A 235 -16.39 1.82 4.96
C LEU A 235 -17.89 1.75 4.64
N SER A 236 -18.72 1.41 5.63
CA SER A 236 -20.16 1.15 5.46
C SER A 236 -21.02 2.28 4.84
N PRO A 237 -20.72 3.59 4.96
CA PRO A 237 -21.58 4.60 4.32
C PRO A 237 -21.32 4.77 2.82
N LYS A 238 -20.09 4.46 2.34
CA LYS A 238 -19.72 4.53 0.92
C LYS A 238 -18.43 3.71 0.68
N PRO A 239 -18.53 2.46 0.18
CA PRO A 239 -17.35 1.61 0.07
C PRO A 239 -16.45 2.00 -1.11
N CYS A 240 -15.16 2.23 -0.84
CA CYS A 240 -14.14 2.15 -1.87
C CYS A 240 -13.89 0.66 -2.19
N LEU A 241 -14.32 0.18 -3.38
CA LEU A 241 -14.23 -1.24 -3.76
C LEU A 241 -12.84 -1.84 -3.56
N LEU A 242 -11.79 -1.10 -3.95
CA LEU A 242 -10.41 -1.57 -3.82
C LEU A 242 -9.96 -1.70 -2.35
N HIS A 243 -10.41 -0.79 -1.47
CA HIS A 243 -10.09 -0.91 -0.05
C HIS A 243 -10.83 -2.09 0.59
N LEU A 244 -12.09 -2.29 0.21
CA LEU A 244 -12.89 -3.43 0.65
C LEU A 244 -12.26 -4.76 0.21
N GLU A 245 -11.75 -4.86 -1.02
CA GLU A 245 -11.01 -6.03 -1.51
C GLU A 245 -9.82 -6.37 -0.59
N TYR A 246 -9.02 -5.37 -0.20
CA TYR A 246 -7.88 -5.59 0.70
C TYR A 246 -8.31 -6.10 2.08
N VAL A 247 -9.38 -5.54 2.63
CA VAL A 247 -9.95 -5.97 3.92
C VAL A 247 -10.44 -7.41 3.84
N ILE A 248 -11.18 -7.77 2.78
CA ILE A 248 -11.66 -9.13 2.54
C ILE A 248 -10.50 -10.10 2.48
N GLN A 249 -9.47 -9.75 1.71
CA GLN A 249 -8.28 -10.61 1.56
C GLN A 249 -7.57 -10.82 2.90
N CYS A 250 -7.51 -9.80 3.78
CA CYS A 250 -7.00 -9.97 5.13
C CYS A 250 -7.82 -11.00 5.93
N TYR A 251 -9.16 -10.90 5.91
CA TYR A 251 -10.04 -11.88 6.57
C TYR A 251 -9.89 -13.29 5.99
N VAL A 252 -9.78 -13.43 4.68
CA VAL A 252 -9.53 -14.72 4.01
C VAL A 252 -8.23 -15.33 4.51
N CYS A 253 -7.14 -14.55 4.58
CA CYS A 253 -5.86 -15.02 5.10
C CYS A 253 -5.97 -15.48 6.57
N LEU A 254 -6.59 -14.68 7.43
CA LEU A 254 -6.79 -15.03 8.84
C LEU A 254 -7.67 -16.29 9.01
N SER A 255 -8.68 -16.47 8.15
CA SER A 255 -9.58 -17.63 8.19
C SER A 255 -8.88 -18.97 7.97
N LYS A 256 -7.76 -18.98 7.23
CA LYS A 256 -6.96 -20.19 6.97
C LYS A 256 -6.42 -20.80 8.27
N ILE A 257 -6.04 -19.96 9.23
CA ILE A 257 -5.60 -20.42 10.56
C ILE A 257 -6.80 -20.84 11.40
N PHE A 258 -7.92 -20.13 11.31
CA PHE A 258 -9.12 -20.44 12.07
C PHE A 258 -9.80 -21.75 11.72
N ARG A 259 -9.62 -22.27 10.51
CA ARG A 259 -10.03 -23.64 10.19
C ARG A 259 -9.44 -24.66 11.19
N SER A 260 -8.31 -24.35 11.81
CA SER A 260 -7.69 -25.17 12.85
C SER A 260 -8.23 -24.91 14.27
N ILE A 261 -8.92 -23.79 14.54
CA ILE A 261 -9.23 -23.30 15.90
C ILE A 261 -10.75 -23.11 16.15
N GLY A 262 -11.61 -23.17 15.13
CA GLY A 262 -13.07 -23.23 15.30
C GLY A 262 -13.77 -21.89 15.60
N LEU A 263 -13.11 -20.74 15.41
CA LEU A 263 -13.70 -19.41 15.62
C LEU A 263 -14.42 -18.87 14.36
N MET A 264 -15.57 -19.45 14.03
CA MET A 264 -16.44 -18.99 12.93
C MET A 264 -17.19 -17.67 13.23
N CYS A 265 -17.28 -17.26 14.50
CA CYS A 265 -18.16 -16.17 14.94
C CYS A 265 -17.77 -14.77 14.43
N ILE A 266 -16.48 -14.50 14.19
CA ILE A 266 -16.01 -13.17 13.76
C ILE A 266 -16.41 -12.90 12.30
N ILE A 267 -16.33 -13.92 11.45
CA ILE A 267 -16.70 -13.86 10.04
C ILE A 267 -18.22 -13.69 9.91
N VAL A 268 -18.99 -14.39 10.74
CA VAL A 268 -20.46 -14.25 10.76
C VAL A 268 -20.88 -12.83 11.12
N ASN A 269 -20.23 -12.19 12.10
CA ASN A 269 -20.50 -10.79 12.44
C ASN A 269 -20.13 -9.82 11.29
N PHE A 270 -19.03 -10.07 10.57
CA PHE A 270 -18.67 -9.32 9.36
C PHE A 270 -19.77 -9.43 8.28
N CYS A 271 -20.32 -10.62 8.07
CA CYS A 271 -21.41 -10.83 7.12
C CYS A 271 -22.70 -10.11 7.49
N MET A 272 -23.01 -9.99 8.79
CA MET A 272 -24.21 -9.29 9.26
C MET A 272 -24.10 -7.76 9.09
N SER A 273 -22.92 -7.17 9.29
CA SER A 273 -22.73 -5.72 9.15
C SER A 273 -22.79 -5.20 7.70
N LEU A 274 -22.52 -6.07 6.72
CA LEU A 274 -22.50 -5.71 5.29
C LEU A 274 -23.82 -6.04 4.54
N GLN A 275 -24.85 -6.54 5.23
CA GLN A 275 -26.14 -6.94 4.64
C GLN A 275 -26.95 -5.81 3.98
N HIS A 276 -26.57 -4.54 4.20
CA HIS A 276 -27.33 -3.40 3.71
C HIS A 276 -26.92 -2.90 2.32
N ASP A 277 -25.85 -3.44 1.70
CA ASP A 277 -25.35 -2.95 0.41
C ASP A 277 -25.38 -4.06 -0.67
N HIS A 278 -26.01 -3.76 -1.80
CA HIS A 278 -26.23 -4.72 -2.91
C HIS A 278 -24.91 -5.08 -3.62
N GLU A 279 -23.90 -4.20 -3.61
CA GLU A 279 -22.56 -4.51 -4.13
C GLU A 279 -21.66 -5.23 -3.10
N ALA A 280 -21.86 -5.03 -1.80
CA ALA A 280 -21.16 -5.83 -0.78
C ALA A 280 -21.65 -7.29 -0.78
N SER A 281 -22.87 -7.55 -1.25
CA SER A 281 -23.50 -8.87 -1.32
C SER A 281 -22.73 -9.88 -2.19
N TRP A 282 -22.17 -9.49 -3.35
CA TRP A 282 -21.40 -10.41 -4.18
C TRP A 282 -20.03 -10.75 -3.56
N MET A 283 -19.40 -9.79 -2.89
CA MET A 283 -18.12 -10.00 -2.18
C MET A 283 -18.30 -10.81 -0.90
N LEU A 284 -19.41 -10.60 -0.18
CA LEU A 284 -19.87 -11.46 0.90
C LEU A 284 -20.14 -12.87 0.40
N GLN A 285 -20.70 -13.03 -0.80
CA GLN A 285 -20.86 -14.34 -1.42
C GLN A 285 -19.52 -14.98 -1.76
N VAL A 286 -18.48 -14.23 -2.18
CA VAL A 286 -17.12 -14.76 -2.39
C VAL A 286 -16.45 -15.14 -1.07
N LEU A 287 -16.60 -14.34 -0.01
CA LEU A 287 -16.13 -14.67 1.34
C LEU A 287 -16.84 -15.93 1.84
N HIS A 288 -18.17 -16.00 1.69
CA HIS A 288 -18.98 -17.16 2.02
C HIS A 288 -18.59 -18.38 1.16
N LEU A 289 -18.33 -18.25 -0.14
CA LEU A 289 -17.91 -19.35 -1.02
C LEU A 289 -16.49 -19.85 -0.68
N ASN A 290 -15.55 -18.97 -0.36
CA ASN A 290 -14.18 -19.37 0.00
C ASN A 290 -14.12 -20.00 1.39
N ILE A 291 -15.01 -19.57 2.31
CA ILE A 291 -15.10 -20.15 3.66
C ILE A 291 -15.89 -21.48 3.64
N TYR A 292 -17.03 -21.53 2.95
CA TYR A 292 -17.91 -22.70 2.89
C TYR A 292 -17.61 -23.69 1.75
N GLY A 293 -17.20 -23.22 0.56
CA GLY A 293 -16.77 -24.09 -0.56
C GLY A 293 -15.49 -24.86 -0.25
N CYS A 294 -14.75 -24.40 0.75
CA CYS A 294 -13.57 -25.04 1.27
C CYS A 294 -13.92 -26.02 2.44
N LEU A 295 -15.17 -26.00 2.94
CA LEU A 295 -15.73 -26.94 3.93
C LEU A 295 -16.52 -28.12 3.32
N TYR A 296 -16.84 -28.09 2.02
CA TYR A 296 -17.56 -29.18 1.35
C TYR A 296 -16.82 -29.64 0.08
N PHE A 297 -15.82 -30.49 0.26
CA PHE A 297 -15.44 -31.47 -0.78
C PHE A 297 -16.10 -32.80 -0.39
N PRO A 298 -17.31 -33.14 -0.87
CA PRO A 298 -17.80 -34.50 -0.69
C PRO A 298 -16.86 -35.44 -1.48
N PRO A 299 -16.52 -36.62 -0.93
CA PRO A 299 -15.66 -37.60 -1.60
C PRO A 299 -16.15 -37.90 -3.02
N ILE A 300 -15.23 -38.23 -3.93
CA ILE A 300 -15.48 -38.46 -5.37
C ILE A 300 -16.68 -39.40 -5.63
N GLU A 301 -16.95 -40.34 -4.72
CA GLU A 301 -18.07 -41.27 -4.80
C GLU A 301 -19.47 -40.62 -4.67
N GLU A 302 -19.59 -39.51 -3.93
CA GLU A 302 -20.85 -38.74 -3.88
C GLU A 302 -21.07 -37.89 -5.13
N ARG A 303 -19.99 -37.41 -5.77
CA ARG A 303 -20.08 -36.71 -7.07
C ARG A 303 -20.66 -37.62 -8.16
N LYS A 304 -20.27 -38.90 -8.17
CA LYS A 304 -20.84 -39.90 -9.10
C LYS A 304 -22.32 -40.19 -8.82
N LYS A 305 -22.74 -40.18 -7.55
CA LYS A 305 -24.15 -40.35 -7.17
C LYS A 305 -25.01 -39.16 -7.58
N ILE A 306 -24.53 -37.93 -7.38
CA ILE A 306 -25.24 -36.70 -7.76
C ILE A 306 -25.32 -36.58 -9.29
N ALA A 307 -24.25 -36.90 -10.02
CA ALA A 307 -24.25 -36.93 -11.49
C ALA A 307 -25.22 -37.98 -12.07
N LYS A 308 -25.30 -39.17 -11.47
CA LYS A 308 -26.31 -40.18 -11.86
C LYS A 308 -27.75 -39.74 -11.58
N LYS A 309 -27.98 -39.02 -10.47
CA LYS A 309 -29.32 -38.52 -10.08
C LYS A 309 -29.78 -37.36 -10.97
N ALA A 310 -28.86 -36.54 -11.45
CA ALA A 310 -29.15 -35.47 -12.43
C ALA A 310 -29.45 -36.04 -13.84
N ALA A 311 -28.75 -37.09 -14.26
CA ALA A 311 -28.96 -37.73 -15.56
C ALA A 311 -30.28 -38.54 -15.65
N SER A 312 -30.80 -39.05 -14.53
CA SER A 312 -32.11 -39.73 -14.51
C SER A 312 -33.30 -38.76 -14.48
N SER A 313 -33.11 -37.52 -14.01
CA SER A 313 -34.16 -36.50 -13.96
C SER A 313 -34.40 -35.79 -15.30
N SER A 314 -33.45 -35.81 -16.24
CA SER A 314 -33.61 -35.14 -17.55
C SER A 314 -34.32 -36.00 -18.61
N LYS A 315 -34.41 -37.33 -18.42
CA LYS A 315 -35.14 -38.22 -19.34
C LYS A 315 -36.66 -38.30 -19.12
N GLY A 316 -37.19 -37.67 -18.07
CA GLY A 316 -38.61 -37.76 -17.68
C GLY A 316 -39.54 -36.63 -18.16
N LYS A 317 -39.01 -35.51 -18.67
CA LYS A 317 -39.82 -34.36 -19.10
C LYS A 317 -39.72 -34.14 -20.62
N GLY A 318 -40.34 -35.05 -21.38
CA GLY A 318 -40.28 -35.00 -22.83
C GLY A 318 -41.34 -35.83 -23.56
N LYS A 319 -42.56 -35.98 -23.02
CA LYS A 319 -43.75 -36.40 -23.78
C LYS A 319 -44.99 -35.76 -23.17
N GLY A 320 -45.62 -34.84 -23.90
CA GLY A 320 -46.93 -34.31 -23.54
C GLY A 320 -47.17 -32.84 -23.90
N LYS A 321 -47.28 -32.54 -25.19
CA LYS A 321 -48.19 -31.49 -25.66
C LYS A 321 -48.98 -32.06 -26.83
N LYS A 322 -50.29 -32.19 -26.60
CA LYS A 322 -51.32 -32.18 -27.64
C LYS A 322 -51.29 -30.84 -28.35
#